data_AF-A0A2E8M186-F1
#
_entry.id   AF-A0A2E8M186-F1
#
_cell.length_a   1.000
_cell.length_b   1.000
_cell.length_c   1.000
_cell.angle_alpha   90.00
_cell.angle_beta   90.00
_cell.angle_gamma   90.00
#
_symmetry.space_group_name_H-M   'P 1'
#
loop_
_entity.id
_entity.type
_entity.pdbx_description
1 polymer ?
#
loop_
_entity_poly.entity_id
_entity_poly.type
_entity_poly.pdbx_seq_one_letter_code
_entity_poly.pdbx_strand_id
1 'polypeptide(L)'
;WHLAREDGQKDGPRKESWFDAPAFEHAWWQKSPQRIRLTLHPSKDLKFGQIRQNASQDLDPNITSYAYRPVTPGNPNHFLSVFTPYPAGTLPPEINTAISEQGACSALFTDMRVHITPGGKWRVTRTKRQN
;
A
#
# COMPACT_ATOMS: atom_id res chain seq x y z
N TRP A 1 -5.38 -6.64 -2.64
CA TRP A 1 -5.94 -5.73 -1.64
C TRP A 1 -7.28 -5.21 -2.14
N HIS A 2 -8.30 -5.20 -1.30
CA HIS A 2 -9.60 -4.61 -1.64
C HIS A 2 -9.59 -3.13 -1.26
N LEU A 3 -9.85 -2.26 -2.24
CA LEU A 3 -9.98 -0.83 -2.05
C LEU A 3 -11.41 -0.41 -2.43
N ALA A 4 -11.87 0.70 -1.86
CA ALA A 4 -13.16 1.27 -2.22
C ALA A 4 -13.18 1.62 -3.71
N ARG A 5 -14.34 1.41 -4.34
CA ARG A 5 -14.59 1.72 -5.74
C ARG A 5 -14.90 3.21 -5.88
N GLU A 6 -14.34 3.84 -6.90
CA GLU A 6 -14.63 5.22 -7.29
C GLU A 6 -15.03 5.27 -8.76
N ASP A 7 -15.93 6.17 -9.13
CA ASP A 7 -16.36 6.32 -10.53
C ASP A 7 -15.21 6.79 -11.41
N GLY A 8 -15.15 6.28 -12.64
CA GLY A 8 -14.05 6.54 -13.58
C GLY A 8 -12.77 5.74 -13.29
N GLN A 9 -12.71 4.94 -12.22
CA GLN A 9 -11.56 4.08 -11.95
C GLN A 9 -11.46 2.96 -13.00
N LYS A 10 -10.35 2.97 -13.74
CA LYS A 10 -10.04 1.97 -14.78
C LYS A 10 -9.56 0.67 -14.14
N ASP A 11 -10.02 -0.45 -14.68
CA ASP A 11 -9.50 -1.78 -14.40
C ASP A 11 -8.46 -2.22 -15.45
N GLY A 12 -7.75 -3.29 -15.13
CA GLY A 12 -6.67 -3.84 -15.94
C GLY A 12 -5.27 -3.55 -15.41
N PRO A 13 -4.24 -3.88 -16.21
CA PRO A 13 -2.83 -3.67 -15.86
C PRO A 13 -2.49 -2.18 -15.70
N ARG A 14 -1.60 -1.87 -14.76
CA ARG A 14 -1.12 -0.52 -14.47
C ARG A 14 0.40 -0.47 -14.40
N LYS A 15 0.96 0.71 -14.70
CA LYS A 15 2.41 0.97 -14.58
C LYS A 15 2.80 1.45 -13.19
N GLU A 16 1.89 2.18 -12.52
CA GLU A 16 2.17 2.73 -11.20
C GLU A 16 2.09 1.63 -10.15
N SER A 17 3.05 1.63 -9.23
CA SER A 17 3.06 0.72 -8.07
C SER A 17 2.21 1.25 -6.90
N TRP A 18 1.27 2.15 -7.17
CA TRP A 18 0.41 2.73 -6.15
C TRP A 18 -1.06 2.82 -6.60
N PHE A 19 -1.94 2.74 -5.62
CA PHE A 19 -3.39 2.81 -5.76
C PHE A 19 -3.95 3.78 -4.74
N ASP A 20 -4.99 4.49 -5.15
CA ASP A 20 -5.63 5.52 -4.37
C ASP A 20 -7.13 5.26 -4.36
N ALA A 21 -7.75 5.39 -3.20
CA ALA A 21 -9.17 5.17 -3.02
C ALA A 21 -9.69 5.96 -1.82
N PRO A 22 -10.99 6.28 -1.76
CA PRO A 22 -11.62 6.71 -0.53
C PRO A 22 -11.48 5.63 0.56
N ALA A 23 -11.44 6.06 1.82
CA ALA A 23 -11.64 5.12 2.93
C ALA A 23 -13.05 4.53 2.85
N PHE A 24 -13.21 3.27 3.24
CA PHE A 24 -14.55 2.70 3.40
C PHE A 24 -15.32 3.49 4.46
N GLU A 25 -16.63 3.68 4.25
CA GLU A 25 -17.51 4.50 5.11
C GLU A 25 -17.56 4.06 6.59
N HIS A 26 -17.03 2.87 6.91
CA HIS A 26 -17.04 2.26 8.25
C HIS A 26 -15.69 2.27 8.98
N ALA A 27 -14.73 3.10 8.56
CA ALA A 27 -13.47 3.25 9.29
C ALA A 27 -13.72 3.99 10.63
N TRP A 28 -13.86 3.24 11.73
CA TRP A 28 -14.18 3.75 13.09
C TRP A 28 -13.27 4.87 13.63
N TRP A 29 -12.08 5.05 13.05
CA TRP A 29 -11.12 6.09 13.40
C TRP A 29 -11.30 7.40 12.62
N GLN A 30 -12.27 7.46 11.71
CA GLN A 30 -12.46 8.56 10.77
C GLN A 30 -13.30 9.71 11.38
N LYS A 31 -12.68 10.88 11.58
CA LYS A 31 -13.36 12.11 12.06
C LYS A 31 -13.73 13.09 10.94
N SER A 32 -13.28 12.83 9.72
CA SER A 32 -13.45 13.65 8.52
C SER A 32 -13.23 12.79 7.28
N PRO A 33 -13.65 13.18 6.06
CA PRO A 33 -13.38 12.40 4.85
C PRO A 33 -11.88 12.05 4.69
N GLN A 34 -11.56 10.76 4.59
CA GLN A 34 -10.20 10.25 4.41
C GLN A 34 -10.09 9.49 3.10
N ARG A 35 -8.89 9.51 2.53
CA ARG A 35 -8.45 8.64 1.45
C ARG A 35 -7.33 7.75 1.96
N ILE A 36 -7.11 6.64 1.26
CA ILE A 36 -6.04 5.70 1.55
C ILE A 36 -5.21 5.52 0.28
N ARG A 37 -3.90 5.71 0.42
CA ARG A 37 -2.93 5.32 -0.59
C ARG A 37 -2.32 3.97 -0.23
N LEU A 38 -2.46 3.00 -1.12
CA LEU A 38 -1.70 1.76 -1.11
C LEU A 38 -0.46 1.96 -1.98
N THR A 39 0.72 1.98 -1.36
CA THR A 39 2.01 2.00 -2.05
C THR A 39 2.65 0.62 -1.98
N LEU A 40 3.07 0.10 -3.11
CA LEU A 40 3.81 -1.16 -3.22
C LEU A 40 5.25 -0.85 -3.56
N HIS A 41 6.18 -1.53 -2.88
CA HIS A 41 7.59 -1.39 -3.19
C HIS A 41 7.84 -1.81 -4.64
N PRO A 42 8.36 -0.90 -5.49
CA PRO A 42 8.65 -1.25 -6.88
C PRO A 42 9.78 -2.27 -6.91
N SER A 43 9.63 -3.28 -7.76
CA SER A 43 10.67 -4.28 -8.02
C SER A 43 10.70 -4.57 -9.50
N LYS A 44 11.87 -4.98 -10.00
CA LYS A 44 11.97 -5.62 -11.30
C LYS A 44 10.97 -6.78 -11.38
N ASP A 45 10.27 -6.88 -12.50
CA ASP A 45 9.29 -7.92 -12.85
C ASP A 45 7.98 -7.93 -12.04
N LEU A 46 7.78 -6.96 -11.13
CA LEU A 46 6.52 -6.82 -10.41
C LEU A 46 5.46 -6.18 -11.32
N LYS A 47 4.32 -6.86 -11.49
CA LYS A 47 3.18 -6.40 -12.27
C LYS A 47 2.08 -5.90 -11.36
N PHE A 48 1.44 -4.81 -11.75
CA PHE A 48 0.38 -4.17 -11.00
C PHE A 48 -0.89 -4.08 -11.83
N GLY A 49 -2.04 -4.00 -11.14
CA GLY A 49 -3.29 -3.68 -11.81
C GLY A 49 -4.47 -3.72 -10.86
N GLN A 50 -5.65 -3.56 -11.45
CA GLN A 50 -6.91 -3.55 -10.74
C GLN A 50 -7.91 -4.46 -11.45
N ILE A 51 -8.80 -5.10 -10.68
CA ILE A 51 -9.89 -5.91 -11.21
C ILE A 51 -11.15 -5.47 -10.50
N ARG A 52 -12.17 -5.11 -11.28
CA ARG A 52 -13.49 -4.80 -10.75
C ARG A 52 -14.12 -6.10 -10.24
N GLN A 53 -14.50 -6.13 -8.97
CA GLN A 53 -15.27 -7.24 -8.42
C GLN A 53 -16.73 -6.83 -8.33
N ASN A 54 -17.60 -7.59 -8.99
CA ASN A 54 -19.04 -7.36 -8.99
C ASN A 54 -19.73 -7.97 -7.76
N ALA A 55 -19.04 -8.85 -7.04
CA ALA A 55 -19.49 -9.43 -5.79
C ALA A 55 -18.26 -9.70 -4.90
N SER A 56 -18.38 -9.41 -3.61
CA SER A 56 -17.42 -9.75 -2.56
C SER A 56 -18.21 -10.29 -1.37
N GLN A 57 -17.68 -11.30 -0.69
CA GLN A 57 -18.38 -11.96 0.41
C GLN A 57 -18.57 -11.06 1.65
N ASP A 58 -17.78 -9.99 1.76
CA ASP A 58 -17.67 -9.17 2.98
C ASP A 58 -17.89 -7.66 2.76
N LEU A 59 -18.06 -7.19 1.51
CA LEU A 59 -18.14 -5.75 1.19
C LEU A 59 -19.05 -5.46 -0.01
N ASP A 60 -19.62 -4.25 -0.04
CA ASP A 60 -20.16 -3.60 -1.24
C ASP A 60 -19.18 -3.67 -2.44
N PRO A 61 -19.64 -3.48 -3.69
CA PRO A 61 -18.79 -3.57 -4.87
C PRO A 61 -17.47 -2.82 -4.71
N ASN A 62 -16.36 -3.55 -4.79
CA ASN A 62 -15.02 -3.02 -4.56
C ASN A 62 -14.12 -3.18 -5.78
N ILE A 63 -12.92 -2.59 -5.70
CA ILE A 63 -11.87 -2.85 -6.66
C ILE A 63 -10.74 -3.63 -6.00
N THR A 64 -10.41 -4.78 -6.57
CA THR A 64 -9.25 -5.54 -6.14
C THR A 64 -8.03 -4.97 -6.84
N SER A 65 -7.17 -4.32 -6.06
CA SER A 65 -5.84 -3.92 -6.51
C SER A 65 -4.87 -5.08 -6.25
N TYR A 66 -3.97 -5.35 -7.20
CA TYR A 66 -3.06 -6.48 -7.11
C TYR A 66 -1.64 -6.11 -7.50
N ALA A 67 -0.72 -6.94 -7.03
CA ALA A 67 0.70 -6.91 -7.34
C ALA A 67 1.20 -8.35 -7.33
N TYR A 68 1.86 -8.77 -8.39
CA TYR A 68 2.39 -10.13 -8.45
C TYR A 68 3.68 -10.19 -9.26
N ARG A 69 4.50 -11.18 -8.93
CA ARG A 69 5.61 -11.66 -9.74
C ARG A 69 5.75 -13.16 -9.58
N PRO A 70 6.29 -13.89 -10.57
CA PRO A 70 6.63 -15.30 -10.40
C PRO A 70 7.58 -15.49 -9.21
N VAL A 71 7.40 -16.56 -8.46
CA VAL A 71 8.29 -16.95 -7.36
C VAL A 71 8.93 -18.29 -7.70
N THR A 72 10.20 -18.44 -7.36
CA THR A 72 10.94 -19.69 -7.56
C THR A 72 11.04 -20.43 -6.23
N PRO A 73 10.68 -21.73 -6.18
CA PRO A 73 10.88 -22.54 -4.97
C PRO A 73 12.32 -22.48 -4.48
N GLY A 74 12.50 -22.39 -3.16
CA GLY A 74 13.83 -22.29 -2.54
C GLY A 74 14.45 -20.89 -2.55
N ASN A 75 13.87 -19.92 -3.27
CA ASN A 75 14.33 -18.53 -3.30
C ASN A 75 13.33 -17.61 -2.56
N PRO A 76 13.65 -17.16 -1.34
CA PRO A 76 12.79 -16.25 -0.58
C PRO A 76 12.45 -14.99 -1.38
N ASN A 77 11.18 -14.64 -1.40
CA ASN A 77 10.67 -13.45 -2.08
C ASN A 77 10.02 -12.52 -1.06
N HIS A 78 10.36 -11.24 -1.13
CA HIS A 78 9.90 -10.23 -0.19
C HIS A 78 9.02 -9.22 -0.91
N PHE A 79 7.87 -8.93 -0.30
CA PHE A 79 6.91 -7.95 -0.79
C PHE A 79 6.66 -6.95 0.33
N LEU A 80 6.57 -5.66 -0.01
CA LEU A 80 6.27 -4.60 0.93
C LEU A 80 5.11 -3.77 0.39
N SER A 81 4.09 -3.61 1.23
CA SER A 81 2.88 -2.85 0.95
C SER A 81 2.63 -1.90 2.11
N VAL A 82 2.39 -0.63 1.81
CA VAL A 82 2.19 0.41 2.81
C VAL A 82 0.85 1.06 2.57
N PHE A 83 -0.03 1.01 3.57
CA PHE A 83 -1.28 1.75 3.59
C PHE A 83 -1.07 3.07 4.31
N THR A 84 -1.34 4.17 3.60
CA THR A 84 -1.16 5.52 4.13
C THR A 84 -2.50 6.24 4.08
N PRO A 85 -3.20 6.39 5.22
CA PRO A 85 -4.37 7.24 5.28
C PRO A 85 -3.98 8.71 5.20
N TYR A 86 -4.79 9.52 4.53
CA TYR A 86 -4.60 10.98 4.44
C TYR A 86 -5.94 11.71 4.24
N PRO A 87 -6.05 12.98 4.65
CA PRO A 87 -7.29 13.75 4.48
C PRO A 87 -7.71 13.87 3.02
N ALA A 88 -9.01 13.76 2.74
CA ALA A 88 -9.53 14.03 1.40
C ALA A 88 -9.28 15.50 1.03
N GLY A 89 -8.95 15.75 -0.25
CA GLY A 89 -8.63 17.09 -0.76
C GLY A 89 -7.19 17.56 -0.51
N THR A 90 -6.36 16.77 0.18
CA THR A 90 -4.92 17.04 0.29
C THR A 90 -4.10 16.14 -0.63
N LEU A 91 -2.83 16.48 -0.81
CA LEU A 91 -1.90 15.59 -1.47
C LEU A 91 -1.60 14.36 -0.59
N PRO A 92 -1.46 13.18 -1.20
CA PRO A 92 -1.06 11.96 -0.50
C PRO A 92 0.40 12.09 -0.02
N PRO A 93 0.75 11.51 1.14
CA PRO A 93 2.13 11.55 1.62
C PRO A 93 3.04 10.78 0.68
N GLU A 94 4.26 11.28 0.51
CA GLU A 94 5.31 10.53 -0.15
C GLU A 94 5.82 9.41 0.77
N ILE A 95 5.94 8.20 0.23
CA ILE A 95 6.39 7.02 0.95
C ILE A 95 7.63 6.46 0.26
N ASN A 96 8.75 6.50 0.97
CA ASN A 96 10.00 5.88 0.53
C ASN A 96 10.10 4.48 1.09
N THR A 97 10.24 3.48 0.23
CA THR A 97 10.30 2.07 0.62
C THR A 97 11.64 1.45 0.23
N ALA A 98 12.14 0.55 1.07
CA ALA A 98 13.32 -0.25 0.77
C ALA A 98 13.15 -1.68 1.25
N ILE A 99 13.67 -2.62 0.48
CA ILE A 99 13.82 -4.03 0.84
C ILE A 99 15.29 -4.40 0.62
N SER A 100 15.99 -4.86 1.66
CA SER A 100 17.35 -5.39 1.54
C SER A 100 17.34 -6.78 0.90
N GLU A 101 18.47 -7.23 0.37
CA GLU A 101 18.65 -8.60 -0.15
C GLU A 101 18.26 -9.68 0.87
N GLN A 102 18.53 -9.46 2.15
CA GLN A 102 18.22 -10.40 3.24
C GLN A 102 16.76 -10.32 3.72
N GLY A 103 15.92 -9.48 3.09
CA GLY A 103 14.50 -9.36 3.42
C GLY A 103 14.10 -8.34 4.47
N ALA A 104 15.05 -7.58 5.02
CA ALA A 104 14.73 -6.46 5.89
C ALA A 104 14.01 -5.36 5.11
N CYS A 105 12.88 -4.90 5.62
CA CYS A 105 12.02 -3.93 4.96
C CYS A 105 12.02 -2.60 5.73
N SER A 106 11.84 -1.49 5.02
CA SER A 106 11.56 -0.21 5.67
C SER A 106 10.62 0.66 4.85
N ALA A 107 9.83 1.47 5.55
CA ALA A 107 9.00 2.52 4.98
C ALA A 107 9.28 3.82 5.75
N LEU A 108 9.66 4.87 5.02
CA LEU A 108 9.88 6.21 5.54
C LEU A 108 8.74 7.11 5.03
N PHE A 109 8.07 7.78 5.95
CA PHE A 109 7.02 8.74 5.67
C PHE A 109 7.14 9.92 6.62
N THR A 110 7.26 11.12 6.07
CA THR A 110 7.52 12.34 6.87
C THR A 110 8.73 12.17 7.79
N ASP A 111 8.52 12.14 9.11
CA ASP A 111 9.53 12.00 10.16
C ASP A 111 9.50 10.60 10.81
N MET A 112 8.70 9.68 10.28
CA MET A 112 8.50 8.34 10.80
C MET A 112 9.11 7.30 9.88
N ARG A 113 9.91 6.39 10.47
CA ARG A 113 10.43 5.21 9.79
C ARG A 113 9.92 3.95 10.48
N VAL A 114 9.27 3.10 9.72
CA VAL A 114 8.96 1.72 10.12
C VAL A 114 10.04 0.82 9.56
N HIS A 115 10.58 -0.07 10.39
CA HIS A 115 11.54 -1.08 9.97
C HIS A 115 11.06 -2.45 10.40
N ILE A 116 11.16 -3.43 9.50
CA ILE A 116 10.80 -4.83 9.73
C ILE A 116 12.06 -5.65 9.43
N THR A 117 12.51 -6.41 10.42
CA THR A 117 13.65 -7.32 10.28
C THR A 117 13.25 -8.58 9.49
N PRO A 118 14.20 -9.33 8.91
CA PRO A 118 13.89 -10.58 8.20
C PRO A 118 13.11 -11.60 9.04
N GLY A 119 13.33 -11.60 10.37
CA GLY A 119 12.61 -12.44 11.33
C GLY A 119 11.24 -11.90 11.75
N GLY A 120 10.72 -10.86 11.10
CA GLY A 120 9.39 -10.31 11.35
C GLY A 120 9.27 -9.36 12.55
N LYS A 121 10.33 -9.18 13.36
CA LYS A 121 10.33 -8.13 14.40
C LYS A 121 10.30 -6.77 13.73
N TRP A 122 9.43 -5.88 14.21
CA TRP A 122 9.29 -4.53 13.68
C TRP A 122 9.53 -3.46 14.74
N ARG A 123 9.91 -2.27 14.30
CA ARG A 123 10.04 -1.07 15.14
C ARG A 123 9.65 0.18 14.38
N VAL A 124 9.23 1.19 15.12
CA VAL A 124 8.95 2.53 14.61
C VAL A 124 9.89 3.52 15.27
N THR A 125 10.51 4.38 14.46
CA THR A 125 11.39 5.45 14.94
C THR A 125 10.94 6.78 14.38
N ARG A 126 10.90 7.82 15.22
CA ARG A 126 10.68 9.19 14.80
C ARG A 126 12.01 9.93 14.75
N THR A 127 12.36 10.48 13.59
CA THR A 127 13.46 11.43 13.45
C THR A 127 12.98 12.78 13.97
N LYS A 128 13.54 13.29 15.06
CA LYS A 128 13.24 14.65 15.53
C LYS A 128 13.53 15.63 14.38
N ARG A 129 12.59 16.52 14.05
CA ARG A 129 12.88 17.68 13.22
C ARG A 129 13.99 18.47 13.94
N GLN A 130 15.14 18.64 13.30
CA GLN A 130 16.04 19.72 13.68
C GLN A 130 15.31 21.00 13.28
N ASN A 131 14.93 21.79 14.29
CA ASN A 131 14.38 23.14 14.10
C ASN A 131 15.44 24.06 13.49
#